data_AF-A0A943J441-F1
#
_entry.id   AF-A0A943J441-F1
#
_cell.length_a   1.000
_cell.length_b   1.000
_cell.length_c   1.000
_cell.angle_alpha   90.00
_cell.angle_beta   90.00
_cell.angle_gamma   90.00
#
_symmetry.space_group_name_H-M   'P 1'
#
loop_
_entity.id
_entity.type
_entity.pdbx_description
1 polymer ?
#
loop_
_entity_poly.entity_id
_entity_poly.type
_entity_poly.pdbx_seq_one_letter_code
_entity_poly.pdbx_strand_id
1 'polypeptide(L)' 'MTKRRVLVKQLLAAGFVYEKGSNHDKYVKGSVTVTVGRHREISDEMAKVILRQAGLR' A
#
# COMPACT_ATOMS: atom_id res chain seq x y z
N MET A 1 15.28 -2.60 -1.55
CA MET A 1 13.99 -3.21 -1.94
C MET A 1 13.14 -3.36 -0.71
N THR A 2 11.88 -2.89 -0.75
CA THR A 2 10.95 -3.03 0.36
C THR A 2 10.06 -4.25 0.15
N LYS A 3 9.99 -5.15 1.14
CA LYS A 3 9.07 -6.29 1.09
C LYS A 3 7.64 -5.80 1.18
N ARG A 4 6.77 -6.30 0.29
CA ARG A 4 5.34 -5.97 0.28
C ARG A 4 4.69 -6.12 1.66
N ARG A 5 5.04 -7.16 2.41
CA ARG A 5 4.50 -7.41 3.77
C ARG A 5 4.77 -6.26 4.74
N VAL A 6 5.91 -5.57 4.61
CA VAL A 6 6.25 -4.42 5.47
C VAL A 6 5.36 -3.23 5.13
N LEU A 7 5.21 -2.92 3.84
CA LEU A 7 4.32 -1.86 3.37
C LEU A 7 2.86 -2.11 3.78
N VAL A 8 2.36 -3.33 3.58
CA VAL A 8 1.00 -3.73 3.98
C VAL A 8 0.79 -3.58 5.49
N LYS A 9 1.77 -3.99 6.31
CA LYS A 9 1.67 -3.79 7.77
C LYS A 9 1.58 -2.32 8.14
N GLN A 10 2.33 -1.43 7.48
CA GLN A 10 2.25 0.02 7.72
C GLN A 10 0.89 0.58 7.32
N LEU A 11 0.35 0.17 6.17
CA LEU A 11 -0.99 0.55 5.72
C LEU A 11 -2.06 0.07 6.71
N LEU A 12 -2.03 -1.20 7.13
CA LEU A 12 -2.98 -1.73 8.12
C LEU A 12 -2.86 -1.01 9.47
N ALA A 13 -1.64 -0.76 9.95
CA ALA A 13 -1.40 -0.02 11.20
C ALA A 13 -1.89 1.44 11.12
N ALA A 14 -1.85 2.03 9.92
CA ALA A 14 -2.41 3.34 9.65
C ALA A 14 -3.94 3.33 9.53
N GLY A 15 -4.61 2.18 9.59
CA GLY A 15 -6.06 2.04 9.50
C GLY A 15 -6.59 1.92 8.06
N PHE A 16 -5.75 1.53 7.10
CA PHE A 16 -6.23 1.16 5.77
C PHE A 16 -6.88 -0.21 5.80
N VAL A 17 -7.98 -0.35 5.06
CA VAL A 17 -8.73 -1.59 4.90
C VAL A 17 -8.39 -2.21 3.55
N TYR A 18 -8.16 -3.53 3.55
CA TYR A 18 -7.94 -4.28 2.32
C TYR A 18 -9.23 -4.36 1.52
N GLU A 19 -9.16 -3.96 0.25
CA GLU A 19 -10.23 -4.10 -0.72
C GLU A 19 -9.75 -4.95 -1.90
N LYS A 20 -10.57 -5.93 -2.28
CA LYS A 20 -10.25 -6.83 -3.39
C LYS A 20 -10.23 -6.04 -4.70
N GLY A 21 -9.05 -5.89 -5.29
CA GLY A 21 -8.92 -5.44 -6.68
C GLY A 21 -8.68 -6.61 -7.63
N SER A 22 -8.95 -6.39 -8.92
CA SER A 22 -8.84 -7.43 -9.96
C SER A 22 -7.37 -7.82 -10.22
N ASN A 23 -6.55 -6.84 -10.63
CA ASN A 23 -5.12 -7.05 -10.94
C ASN A 23 -4.17 -6.62 -9.81
N HIS A 24 -4.53 -5.59 -9.06
CA HIS A 24 -3.76 -5.07 -7.94
C HIS A 24 -4.60 -5.08 -6.67
N ASP A 25 -3.94 -5.15 -5.52
CA ASP A 25 -4.62 -5.09 -4.23
C ASP A 25 -4.87 -3.64 -3.85
N LYS A 26 -6.11 -3.32 -3.44
CA LYS A 26 -6.49 -1.96 -3.05
C LYS A 26 -6.50 -1.86 -1.54
N TYR A 27 -6.09 -0.70 -1.04
CA TYR A 27 -6.15 -0.36 0.37
C TYR A 27 -6.85 0.99 0.49
N VAL A 28 -7.97 1.01 1.19
CA VAL A 28 -8.85 2.18 1.29
C VAL A 28 -8.92 2.64 2.73
N LYS A 29 -8.79 3.95 2.95
CA LYS A 29 -8.97 4.62 4.25
C LYS A 29 -9.78 5.89 4.04
N GLY A 30 -11.09 5.82 4.29
CA GLY A 30 -12.00 6.93 4.02
C GLY A 30 -11.94 7.33 2.54
N SER A 31 -11.50 8.55 2.25
CA SER A 31 -11.35 9.07 0.89
C SER A 31 -10.01 8.72 0.21
N VAL A 32 -9.06 8.14 0.94
CA VAL A 32 -7.74 7.79 0.39
C VAL A 32 -7.75 6.34 -0.08
N THR A 33 -7.40 6.12 -1.34
CA THR A 33 -7.24 4.78 -1.92
C THR A 33 -5.83 4.64 -2.47
N VAL A 34 -5.12 3.61 -2.02
CA VAL A 34 -3.80 3.26 -2.55
C VAL A 34 -3.83 1.87 -3.16
N THR A 35 -3.04 1.68 -4.22
CA THR A 35 -3.00 0.41 -4.95
C THR A 35 -1.62 -0.20 -4.78
N VAL A 36 -1.58 -1.45 -4.31
CA VAL A 36 -0.34 -2.19 -4.07
C VAL A 36 -0.25 -3.34 -5.07
N GLY A 37 0.84 -3.36 -5.83
CA GLY A 37 1.13 -4.45 -6.77
C GLY A 37 1.26 -5.79 -6.06
N ARG A 38 0.93 -6.89 -6.75
CA ARG A 38 0.95 -8.24 -6.15
C ARG A 38 2.35 -8.81 -5.91
N HIS A 39 3.38 -8.07 -6.28
CA HIS A 39 4.77 -8.48 -6.26
C HIS A 39 5.27 -8.69 -4.82
N ARG A 40 6.16 -9.67 -4.63
CA ARG A 40 6.73 -9.99 -3.31
C ARG A 40 7.61 -8.84 -2.78
N GLU A 41 8.25 -8.13 -3.71
CA GLU A 41 9.16 -7.01 -3.47
C GLU A 41 8.70 -5.82 -4.29
N ILE A 42 8.77 -4.63 -3.68
CA ILE A 42 8.40 -3.36 -4.27
C ILE A 42 9.66 -2.48 -4.22
N SER A 43 9.97 -1.83 -5.32
CA SER A 43 11.06 -0.85 -5.37
C SER A 43 10.83 0.22 -4.31
N ASP A 44 11.88 0.67 -3.63
CA ASP A 44 11.75 1.65 -2.54
C ASP A 44 11.11 2.97 -3.01
N GLU A 45 11.30 3.32 -4.29
CA GLU A 45 10.62 4.46 -4.93
C GLU A 45 9.10 4.26 -4.97
N MET A 46 8.62 3.10 -5.40
CA MET A 46 7.19 2.77 -5.41
C MET A 46 6.61 2.73 -3.99
N ALA A 47 7.35 2.17 -3.04
CA ALA A 47 6.94 2.16 -1.64
C ALA A 47 6.79 3.58 -1.09
N LYS A 48 7.73 4.49 -1.40
CA LYS A 48 7.63 5.92 -1.03
C LYS A 48 6.42 6.59 -1.66
N VAL A 49 6.16 6.35 -2.96
CA VAL A 49 4.97 6.93 -3.63
C VAL A 49 3.68 6.46 -2.96
N ILE A 50 3.56 5.17 -2.65
CA ILE A 50 2.39 4.61 -1.99
C ILE A 50 2.22 5.21 -0.58
N LEU A 51 3.30 5.34 0.19
CA LEU A 51 3.25 5.96 1.52
C LEU A 51 2.87 7.44 1.46
N ARG A 52 3.35 8.16 0.45
CA ARG A 52 2.99 9.57 0.21
C ARG A 52 1.52 9.71 -0.19
N GLN A 53 1.01 8.84 -1.05
CA GLN A 53 -0.42 8.77 -1.38
C GLN A 53 -1.28 8.41 -0.15
N ALA A 54 -0.76 7.55 0.73
CA ALA A 54 -1.41 7.17 1.97
C ALA A 54 -1.34 8.27 3.06
N GLY A 55 -0.62 9.37 2.83
CA GLY A 55 -0.43 10.45 3.80
C GLY A 55 0.45 10.05 4.99
N LEU A 56 1.27 9.01 4.86
CA LEU A 56 2.06 8.43 5.95
C LEU A 56 3.50 8.96 6.00
N ARG A 57 4.05 9.47 4.89
CA ARG A 57 5.32 10.23 4.86
C ARG A 57 5.62 10.84 3.50
#